data_AF-A0A3P2A8Y0-F1
#
_entry.id   AF-A0A3P2A8Y0-F1
#
_cell.length_a   1.000
_cell.length_b   1.000
_cell.length_c   1.000
_cell.angle_alpha   90.00
_cell.angle_beta   90.00
_cell.angle_gamma   90.00
#
_symmetry.space_group_name_H-M   'P 1'
#
loop_
_entity.id
_entity.type
_entity.pdbx_description
1 polymer ?
#
loop_
_entity_poly.entity_id
_entity_poly.type
_entity_poly.pdbx_seq_one_letter_code
_entity_poly.pdbx_strand_id
1 'polypeptide(L)'
;MESNIEEKDVLCVTTDERKINYKWEKDSTVIVQDPQLGVVSLTDIKEYEKKGIRFISQSRSISPGTILIRNPYDPKSYIDINMSEETLLKEKLNRIGQIIKCLGATKFHSKISISKCEERSLELNGQIKFQLVKMETSYQKKEESRYTGSYCRWEIFSGGYREEDYEEAKRIVQENKLDADFKYLINQRNPSSTNKITEQCIHINISNEFNSLIDCAFKLDVLHGIFQLSGNVRKTIKIKKDLLLKTEIKFQ
;
A
#
# COMPACT_ATOMS: atom_id res chain seq x y z
N MET A 1 27.98 -16.55 11.60
CA MET A 1 27.19 -16.86 10.39
C MET A 1 26.30 -15.67 10.16
N GLU A 2 26.52 -14.92 9.08
CA GLU A 2 25.57 -13.88 8.67
C GLU A 2 24.26 -14.57 8.31
N SER A 3 23.19 -14.26 9.05
CA SER A 3 21.86 -14.76 8.70
C SER A 3 21.44 -14.09 7.40
N ASN A 4 21.35 -14.89 6.34
CA ASN A 4 20.85 -14.41 5.05
C ASN A 4 19.32 -14.36 5.10
N ILE A 5 18.79 -13.48 5.95
CA ILE A 5 17.37 -13.19 6.05
C ILE A 5 16.95 -12.51 4.75
N GLU A 6 16.21 -13.24 3.93
CA GLU A 6 15.60 -12.76 2.70
C GLU A 6 14.40 -11.86 3.05
N GLU A 7 14.38 -10.64 2.52
CA GLU A 7 13.29 -9.70 2.73
C GLU A 7 12.04 -10.15 1.96
N LYS A 8 10.90 -10.23 2.65
CA LYS A 8 9.61 -10.68 2.11
C LYS A 8 8.63 -9.51 2.14
N ASP A 9 7.61 -9.51 1.29
CA ASP A 9 6.66 -8.40 1.25
C ASP A 9 5.70 -8.39 2.45
N VAL A 10 5.43 -9.57 3.04
CA VAL A 10 4.62 -9.72 4.25
C VAL A 10 5.35 -10.60 5.25
N LEU A 11 5.43 -10.16 6.52
CA LEU A 11 5.98 -10.93 7.62
C LEU A 11 4.89 -11.24 8.66
N CYS A 12 4.73 -12.52 8.97
CA CYS A 12 3.95 -13.00 10.09
C CYS A 12 4.86 -13.29 11.27
N VAL A 13 4.77 -12.48 12.33
CA VAL A 13 5.58 -12.65 13.53
C VAL A 13 5.00 -13.75 14.41
N THR A 14 5.84 -14.67 14.86
CA THR A 14 5.45 -15.81 15.69
C THR A 14 6.55 -16.20 16.68
N THR A 15 6.37 -17.29 17.42
CA THR A 15 7.42 -17.84 18.30
C THR A 15 8.46 -18.63 17.49
N ASP A 16 9.69 -18.76 17.99
CA ASP A 16 10.74 -19.56 17.33
C ASP A 16 10.30 -21.00 17.06
N GLU A 17 9.62 -21.62 18.03
CA GLU A 17 9.05 -22.96 17.89
C GLU A 17 8.03 -23.03 16.74
N ARG A 18 7.09 -22.07 16.69
CA ARG A 18 6.04 -22.06 15.68
C ARG A 18 6.60 -21.76 14.29
N LYS A 19 7.61 -20.90 14.18
CA LYS A 19 8.34 -20.64 12.93
C LYS A 19 8.93 -21.92 12.34
N ILE A 20 9.37 -22.87 13.17
CA ILE A 20 9.93 -24.14 12.69
C ILE A 20 8.80 -25.13 12.33
N ASN A 21 7.74 -25.15 13.13
CA ASN A 21 6.76 -26.24 13.08
C ASN A 21 5.58 -26.00 12.13
N TYR A 22 5.27 -24.75 11.76
CA TYR A 22 4.08 -24.45 10.93
C TYR A 22 4.06 -25.19 9.58
N LYS A 23 5.23 -25.53 9.04
CA LYS A 23 5.38 -26.26 7.76
C LYS A 23 4.85 -27.69 7.78
N TRP A 24 4.58 -28.24 8.97
CA TRP A 24 3.99 -29.57 9.15
C TRP A 24 2.47 -29.51 9.32
N GLU A 25 1.92 -28.30 9.42
CA GLU A 25 0.47 -28.11 9.52
C GLU A 25 -0.18 -28.39 8.17
N LYS A 26 -1.43 -28.86 8.22
CA LYS A 26 -2.24 -29.05 7.03
C LYS A 26 -2.38 -27.72 6.27
N ASP A 27 -2.30 -27.77 4.94
CA ASP A 27 -2.46 -26.62 4.04
C ASP A 27 -1.34 -25.55 4.15
N SER A 28 -0.27 -25.83 4.92
CA SER A 28 0.89 -24.94 5.07
C SER A 28 1.69 -24.72 3.79
N THR A 29 1.52 -25.59 2.79
CA THR A 29 2.16 -25.47 1.47
C THR A 29 1.83 -24.15 0.77
N VAL A 30 0.61 -23.62 0.97
CA VAL A 30 0.18 -22.31 0.43
C VAL A 30 1.08 -21.18 0.92
N ILE A 31 1.58 -21.30 2.16
CA ILE A 31 2.46 -20.30 2.79
C ILE A 31 3.92 -20.60 2.45
N VAL A 32 4.34 -21.86 2.57
CA VAL A 32 5.74 -22.27 2.33
C VAL A 32 6.17 -21.98 0.88
N GLN A 33 5.24 -22.09 -0.07
CA GLN A 33 5.52 -21.84 -1.50
C GLN A 33 5.36 -20.38 -1.91
N ASP A 34 4.87 -19.50 -1.03
CA ASP A 34 4.70 -18.09 -1.38
C ASP A 34 6.01 -17.31 -1.17
N PRO A 35 6.66 -16.83 -2.24
CA PRO A 35 7.92 -16.10 -2.12
C PRO A 35 7.78 -14.73 -1.47
N GLN A 36 6.56 -14.19 -1.34
CA GLN A 36 6.28 -12.88 -0.74
C GLN A 36 5.98 -12.96 0.76
N LEU A 37 5.77 -14.16 1.31
CA LEU A 37 5.37 -14.35 2.70
C LEU A 37 6.51 -14.93 3.54
N GLY A 38 6.87 -14.24 4.62
CA GLY A 38 7.83 -14.71 5.62
C GLY A 38 7.15 -15.03 6.94
N VAL A 39 7.40 -16.21 7.49
CA VAL A 39 7.10 -16.52 8.90
C VAL A 39 8.37 -16.28 9.71
N VAL A 40 8.33 -15.33 10.63
CA VAL A 40 9.53 -14.84 11.35
C VAL A 40 9.31 -14.86 12.86
N SER A 41 10.40 -14.98 13.61
CA SER A 41 10.39 -14.86 15.07
C SER A 41 10.87 -13.49 15.53
N LEU A 42 10.71 -13.19 16.82
CA LEU A 42 11.26 -11.97 17.41
C LEU A 42 12.80 -11.90 17.31
N THR A 43 13.47 -13.05 17.24
CA THR A 43 14.92 -13.11 17.00
C THR A 43 15.25 -12.62 15.60
N ASP A 44 14.49 -13.04 14.58
CA ASP A 44 14.66 -12.54 13.21
C ASP A 44 14.40 -11.04 13.14
N ILE A 45 13.34 -10.54 13.80
CA ILE A 45 13.02 -9.11 13.83
C ILE A 45 14.22 -8.27 14.31
N LYS A 46 14.91 -8.70 15.36
CA LYS A 46 16.14 -8.02 15.82
C LYS A 46 17.26 -8.04 14.79
N GLU A 47 17.36 -9.10 13.99
CA GLU A 47 18.33 -9.18 12.89
C GLU A 47 17.95 -8.25 11.73
N TYR A 48 16.66 -8.10 11.41
CA TYR A 48 16.16 -7.07 10.49
C TYR A 48 16.56 -5.66 10.98
N GLU A 49 16.34 -5.36 12.27
CA GLU A 49 16.73 -4.06 12.87
C GLU A 49 18.24 -3.80 12.77
N LYS A 50 19.07 -4.82 13.03
CA LYS A 50 20.54 -4.72 12.86
C LYS A 50 20.95 -4.41 11.42
N LYS A 51 20.17 -4.84 10.43
CA LYS A 51 20.37 -4.50 9.01
C LYS A 51 19.82 -3.12 8.63
N GLY A 52 19.30 -2.35 9.59
CA GLY A 52 18.76 -1.01 9.39
C GLY A 52 17.31 -0.99 8.90
N ILE A 53 16.59 -2.10 9.03
CA ILE A 53 15.15 -2.15 8.72
C ILE A 53 14.37 -1.57 9.89
N ARG A 54 13.44 -0.67 9.56
CA ARG A 54 12.59 0.02 10.52
C ARG A 54 11.21 -0.61 10.57
N PHE A 55 10.64 -0.71 11.75
CA PHE A 55 9.28 -1.19 11.93
C PHE A 55 8.37 -0.08 12.46
N ILE A 56 7.32 0.22 11.72
CA ILE A 56 6.32 1.24 12.04
C ILE A 56 5.12 0.51 12.62
N SER A 57 4.93 0.61 13.94
CA SER A 57 3.82 -0.03 14.66
C SER A 57 3.12 0.94 15.59
N GLN A 58 1.81 0.72 15.81
CA GLN A 58 1.06 1.40 16.87
C GLN A 58 1.46 0.89 18.26
N SER A 59 1.86 -0.39 18.35
CA SER A 59 2.36 -0.96 19.59
C SER A 59 3.82 -0.54 19.82
N ARG A 60 4.19 -0.29 21.09
CA ARG A 60 5.58 0.02 21.46
C ARG A 60 6.55 -1.14 21.18
N SER A 61 6.04 -2.36 21.00
CA SER A 61 6.82 -3.55 20.70
C SER A 61 6.06 -4.47 19.73
N ILE A 62 6.80 -5.10 18.84
CA ILE A 62 6.31 -6.17 17.97
C ILE A 62 6.15 -7.44 18.80
N SER A 63 5.06 -8.18 18.60
CA SER A 63 4.77 -9.42 19.32
C SER A 63 4.31 -10.52 18.35
N PRO A 64 4.32 -11.80 18.77
CA PRO A 64 3.65 -12.86 18.02
C PRO A 64 2.21 -12.48 17.65
N GLY A 65 1.81 -12.79 16.42
CA GLY A 65 0.52 -12.40 15.83
C GLY A 65 0.53 -11.05 15.11
N THR A 66 1.58 -10.23 15.26
CA THR A 66 1.75 -9.02 14.45
C THR A 66 2.02 -9.40 13.00
N ILE A 67 1.27 -8.80 12.09
CA ILE A 67 1.52 -8.90 10.64
C ILE A 67 2.10 -7.57 10.18
N LEU A 68 3.25 -7.65 9.53
CA LEU A 68 4.00 -6.52 9.03
C LEU A 68 4.01 -6.59 7.51
N ILE A 69 3.72 -5.48 6.84
CA ILE A 69 3.81 -5.39 5.38
C ILE A 69 4.95 -4.45 5.00
N ARG A 70 5.71 -4.82 3.98
CA ARG A 70 6.81 -4.00 3.47
C ARG A 70 6.24 -2.70 2.90
N ASN A 71 6.87 -1.58 3.22
CA ASN A 71 6.47 -0.31 2.64
C ASN A 71 6.93 -0.23 1.17
N PRO A 72 6.01 -0.12 0.18
CA PRO A 72 6.36 0.00 -1.23
C PRO A 72 7.11 1.31 -1.55
N TYR A 73 7.02 2.32 -0.67
CA TYR A 73 7.59 3.64 -0.83
C TYR A 73 8.85 3.88 0.01
N ASP A 74 9.18 2.96 0.93
CA ASP A 74 10.43 2.95 1.68
C ASP A 74 10.89 1.50 1.88
N PRO A 75 11.77 0.99 1.00
CA PRO A 75 12.20 -0.41 1.02
C PRO A 75 12.85 -0.86 2.34
N LYS A 76 13.28 0.09 3.19
CA LYS A 76 13.89 -0.18 4.51
C LYS A 76 12.89 -0.11 5.66
N SER A 77 11.59 -0.18 5.37
CA SER A 77 10.57 -0.18 6.41
C SER A 77 9.48 -1.21 6.20
N TYR A 78 8.94 -1.67 7.33
CA TYR A 78 7.72 -2.46 7.41
C TYR A 78 6.71 -1.73 8.28
N ILE A 79 5.44 -1.89 7.97
CA ILE A 79 4.33 -1.24 8.66
C ILE A 79 3.40 -2.32 9.23
N ASP A 80 2.97 -2.16 10.48
CA ASP A 80 1.91 -2.99 11.06
C ASP A 80 0.64 -2.88 10.21
N ILE A 81 0.09 -4.04 9.83
CA ILE A 81 -1.07 -4.12 8.96
C ILE A 81 -2.26 -3.30 9.48
N ASN A 82 -2.41 -3.14 10.81
CA ASN A 82 -3.51 -2.40 11.43
C ASN A 82 -3.48 -0.89 11.13
N MET A 83 -2.32 -0.32 10.79
CA MET A 83 -2.18 1.10 10.41
C MET A 83 -1.75 1.31 8.96
N SER A 84 -1.51 0.21 8.25
CA SER A 84 -0.90 0.23 6.93
C SER A 84 -1.76 0.86 5.84
N GLU A 85 -3.09 0.64 5.84
CA GLU A 85 -4.01 1.26 4.86
C GLU A 85 -3.85 2.78 4.84
N GLU A 86 -4.02 3.42 6.01
CA GLU A 86 -3.89 4.88 6.15
C GLU A 86 -2.48 5.38 5.83
N THR A 87 -1.45 4.69 6.33
CA THR A 87 -0.05 5.07 6.14
C THR A 87 0.31 5.07 4.65
N LEU A 88 0.03 3.98 3.93
CA LEU A 88 0.38 3.84 2.52
C LEU A 88 -0.44 4.78 1.62
N LEU A 89 -1.74 4.96 1.91
CA LEU A 89 -2.57 5.91 1.16
C LEU A 89 -2.02 7.33 1.31
N LYS A 90 -1.66 7.74 2.54
CA LYS A 90 -1.09 9.07 2.78
C LYS A 90 0.24 9.27 2.06
N GLU A 91 1.12 8.28 2.09
CA GLU A 91 2.41 8.33 1.38
C GLU A 91 2.22 8.42 -0.14
N LYS A 92 1.34 7.61 -0.74
CA LYS A 92 1.04 7.68 -2.18
C LYS A 92 0.48 9.06 -2.55
N LEU A 93 -0.47 9.59 -1.77
CA LEU A 93 -1.05 10.92 -2.00
C LEU A 93 -0.01 12.05 -1.90
N ASN A 94 0.94 11.94 -0.96
CA ASN A 94 2.03 12.91 -0.85
C ASN A 94 2.91 12.92 -2.10
N ARG A 95 3.26 11.73 -2.61
CA ARG A 95 4.05 11.60 -3.83
C ARG A 95 3.31 12.13 -5.05
N ILE A 96 2.02 11.84 -5.16
CA ILE A 96 1.14 12.42 -6.20
C ILE A 96 1.16 13.95 -6.15
N GLY A 97 0.96 14.53 -4.96
CA GLY A 97 1.00 15.98 -4.77
C GLY A 97 2.36 16.58 -5.15
N GLN A 98 3.47 15.92 -4.77
CA GLN A 98 4.82 16.34 -5.14
C GLN A 98 5.04 16.32 -6.66
N ILE A 99 4.66 15.22 -7.34
CA ILE A 99 4.76 15.12 -8.81
C ILE A 99 3.99 16.26 -9.46
N ILE A 100 2.75 16.48 -9.05
CA ILE A 100 1.88 17.51 -9.63
C ILE A 100 2.44 18.92 -9.41
N LYS A 101 2.97 19.18 -8.20
CA LYS A 101 3.66 20.44 -7.89
C LYS A 101 4.88 20.65 -8.79
N CYS A 102 5.73 19.63 -8.94
CA CYS A 102 6.90 19.67 -9.82
C CYS A 102 6.55 19.90 -11.30
N LEU A 103 5.38 19.44 -11.75
CA LEU A 103 4.89 19.68 -13.11
C LEU A 103 4.30 21.09 -13.33
N GLY A 104 4.39 21.98 -12.33
CA GLY A 104 3.97 23.37 -12.44
C GLY A 104 2.48 23.58 -12.22
N ALA A 105 1.83 22.74 -11.44
CA ALA A 105 0.44 22.97 -11.06
C ALA A 105 0.32 24.26 -10.24
N THR A 106 -0.72 25.03 -10.50
CA THR A 106 -1.12 26.21 -9.72
C THR A 106 -2.28 25.89 -8.78
N LYS A 107 -3.12 24.91 -9.16
CA LYS A 107 -4.21 24.40 -8.31
C LYS A 107 -4.28 22.88 -8.41
N PHE A 108 -4.47 22.25 -7.25
CA PHE A 108 -4.68 20.82 -7.13
C PHE A 108 -5.85 20.57 -6.19
N HIS A 109 -6.87 19.90 -6.71
CA HIS A 109 -7.98 19.40 -5.91
C HIS A 109 -8.06 17.89 -6.06
N SER A 110 -8.16 17.15 -4.96
CA SER A 110 -8.33 15.71 -5.01
C SER A 110 -9.36 15.20 -4.02
N LYS A 111 -10.09 14.16 -4.45
CA LYS A 111 -11.12 13.48 -3.69
C LYS A 111 -11.01 11.97 -3.88
N ILE A 112 -11.12 11.23 -2.78
CA ILE A 112 -11.14 9.76 -2.80
C ILE A 112 -12.59 9.29 -2.83
N SER A 113 -12.84 8.24 -3.61
CA SER A 113 -14.10 7.51 -3.63
C SER A 113 -13.83 6.01 -3.61
N ILE A 114 -14.80 5.23 -3.11
CA ILE A 114 -14.76 3.77 -3.17
C ILE A 114 -15.41 3.36 -4.48
N SER A 115 -14.65 2.80 -5.42
CA SER A 115 -15.19 2.35 -6.71
C SER A 115 -15.75 0.92 -6.62
N LYS A 116 -15.17 0.08 -5.76
CA LYS A 116 -15.55 -1.33 -5.62
C LYS A 116 -15.15 -1.87 -4.25
N CYS A 117 -15.96 -2.78 -3.72
CA CYS A 117 -15.60 -3.59 -2.56
C CYS A 117 -15.87 -5.07 -2.81
N GLU A 118 -14.90 -5.89 -2.43
CA GLU A 118 -14.94 -7.34 -2.61
C GLU A 118 -14.51 -8.04 -1.33
N GLU A 119 -15.11 -9.19 -1.07
CA GLU A 119 -14.69 -10.10 -0.01
C GLU A 119 -13.74 -11.12 -0.60
N ARG A 120 -12.60 -11.30 0.05
CA ARG A 120 -11.65 -12.35 -0.26
C ARG A 120 -12.12 -13.66 0.34
N SER A 121 -12.00 -14.71 -0.45
CA SER A 121 -12.18 -16.10 -0.03
C SER A 121 -11.00 -16.92 -0.56
N LEU A 122 -10.60 -17.93 0.19
CA LEU A 122 -9.49 -18.80 -0.18
C LEU A 122 -10.05 -20.13 -0.70
N GLU A 123 -9.56 -20.56 -1.85
CA GLU A 123 -9.83 -21.90 -2.36
C GLU A 123 -8.86 -22.93 -1.76
N LEU A 124 -9.22 -24.21 -1.85
CA LEU A 124 -8.40 -25.32 -1.35
C LEU A 124 -7.00 -25.39 -1.98
N ASN A 125 -6.82 -24.82 -3.17
CA ASN A 125 -5.53 -24.75 -3.87
C ASN A 125 -4.71 -23.49 -3.49
N GLY A 126 -5.17 -22.67 -2.54
CA GLY A 126 -4.52 -21.41 -2.15
C GLY A 126 -4.82 -20.22 -3.06
N GLN A 127 -5.67 -20.39 -4.08
CA GLN A 127 -6.10 -19.30 -4.95
C GLN A 127 -7.09 -18.39 -4.22
N ILE A 128 -6.93 -17.08 -4.40
CA ILE A 128 -7.85 -16.08 -3.83
C ILE A 128 -8.97 -15.81 -4.83
N LYS A 129 -10.20 -15.96 -4.35
CA LYS A 129 -11.42 -15.56 -5.06
C LYS A 129 -11.97 -14.27 -4.47
N PHE A 130 -12.51 -13.43 -5.35
CA PHE A 130 -13.13 -12.17 -5.00
C PHE A 130 -14.64 -12.26 -5.24
N GLN A 131 -15.43 -11.95 -4.22
CA GLN A 131 -16.87 -11.86 -4.32
C GLN A 131 -17.30 -10.41 -4.11
N LEU A 132 -18.08 -9.86 -5.04
CA LEU A 132 -18.57 -8.49 -4.91
C LEU A 132 -19.51 -8.39 -3.71
N VAL A 133 -19.19 -7.47 -2.79
CA VAL A 133 -20.00 -7.23 -1.60
C VAL A 133 -20.91 -6.06 -1.89
N LYS A 134 -22.22 -6.26 -1.78
CA LYS A 134 -23.15 -5.14 -1.66
C LYS A 134 -22.99 -4.53 -0.28
N MET A 135 -22.13 -3.53 -0.17
CA MET A 135 -22.06 -2.73 1.05
C MET A 135 -23.39 -2.03 1.26
N GLU A 136 -23.88 -2.06 2.50
CA GLU A 136 -24.99 -1.18 2.88
C GLU A 136 -24.62 0.27 2.57
N THR A 137 -25.55 1.01 1.97
CA THR A 137 -25.32 2.41 1.57
C THR A 137 -24.86 3.29 2.75
N SER A 138 -25.31 2.98 3.98
CA SER A 138 -24.88 3.61 5.22
C SER A 138 -23.40 3.37 5.53
N TYR A 139 -22.93 2.13 5.38
CA TYR A 139 -21.54 1.75 5.60
C TYR A 139 -20.62 2.36 4.53
N GLN A 140 -21.04 2.34 3.26
CA GLN A 140 -20.31 3.00 2.17
C GLN A 140 -20.19 4.50 2.41
N LYS A 141 -21.28 5.18 2.76
CA LYS A 141 -21.24 6.61 3.12
C LYS A 141 -20.31 6.89 4.29
N LYS A 142 -20.27 6.03 5.31
CA LYS A 142 -19.38 6.20 6.46
C LYS A 142 -17.91 6.09 6.06
N GLU A 143 -17.55 5.07 5.29
CA GLU A 143 -16.17 4.86 4.83
C GLU A 143 -15.75 5.95 3.84
N GLU A 144 -16.60 6.32 2.88
CA GLU A 144 -16.35 7.47 2.00
C GLU A 144 -16.19 8.78 2.77
N SER A 145 -16.97 8.99 3.84
CA SER A 145 -16.83 10.17 4.71
C SER A 145 -15.50 10.15 5.45
N ARG A 146 -15.05 8.98 5.92
CA ARG A 146 -13.73 8.78 6.54
C ARG A 146 -12.63 9.16 5.56
N TYR A 147 -12.68 8.67 4.32
CA TYR A 147 -11.65 9.01 3.34
C TYR A 147 -11.73 10.49 2.90
N THR A 148 -12.93 11.01 2.72
CA THR A 148 -13.15 12.41 2.32
C THR A 148 -12.60 13.36 3.39
N GLY A 149 -12.90 13.10 4.67
CA GLY A 149 -12.45 13.92 5.79
C GLY A 149 -10.93 13.88 6.02
N SER A 150 -10.29 12.73 5.78
CA SER A 150 -8.86 12.55 6.08
C SER A 150 -7.93 12.85 4.91
N TYR A 151 -8.40 12.79 3.67
CA TYR A 151 -7.51 12.77 2.50
C TYR A 151 -7.92 13.68 1.34
N CYS A 152 -9.04 14.39 1.41
CA CYS A 152 -9.30 15.44 0.43
C CYS A 152 -8.25 16.54 0.56
N ARG A 153 -7.69 16.95 -0.58
CA ARG A 153 -6.71 18.03 -0.62
C ARG A 153 -7.22 19.16 -1.51
N TRP A 154 -6.94 20.36 -1.05
CA TRP A 154 -7.10 21.59 -1.81
C TRP A 154 -5.83 22.40 -1.60
N GLU A 155 -5.01 22.45 -2.64
CA GLU A 155 -3.70 23.09 -2.58
C GLU A 155 -3.61 24.15 -3.68
N ILE A 156 -3.08 25.31 -3.32
CA ILE A 156 -2.75 26.38 -4.24
C ILE A 156 -1.24 26.55 -4.14
N PHE A 157 -0.57 26.52 -5.29
CA PHE A 157 0.86 26.65 -5.35
C PHE A 157 1.25 28.02 -5.92
N SER A 158 2.34 28.56 -5.40
CA SER A 158 3.06 29.70 -5.96
C SER A 158 4.44 29.22 -6.39
N GLY A 159 4.94 29.75 -7.50
CA GLY A 159 6.22 29.31 -8.07
C GLY A 159 6.14 29.22 -9.59
N GLY A 160 7.31 28.97 -10.21
CA GLY A 160 7.42 28.71 -11.64
C GLY A 160 7.67 27.23 -11.92
N TYR A 161 7.59 26.87 -13.19
CA TYR A 161 7.87 25.54 -13.70
C TYR A 161 9.19 25.55 -14.48
N ARG A 162 10.23 24.87 -13.95
CA ARG A 162 11.55 24.77 -14.59
C ARG A 162 11.82 23.34 -15.10
N GLU A 163 12.84 23.23 -15.94
CA GLU A 163 13.30 21.93 -16.47
C GLU A 163 13.81 20.99 -15.36
N GLU A 164 14.45 21.53 -14.33
CA GLU A 164 14.86 20.77 -13.14
C GLU A 164 13.66 20.16 -12.40
N ASP A 165 12.56 20.91 -12.27
CA ASP A 165 11.33 20.41 -11.62
C ASP A 165 10.70 19.28 -12.44
N TYR A 166 10.75 19.37 -13.77
CA TYR A 166 10.27 18.32 -14.67
C TYR A 166 11.07 17.02 -14.54
N GLU A 167 12.40 17.11 -14.50
CA GLU A 167 13.25 15.94 -14.32
C GLU A 167 13.08 15.31 -12.93
N GLU A 168 12.87 16.14 -11.90
CA GLU A 168 12.51 15.66 -10.57
C GLU A 168 11.16 14.91 -10.57
N ALA A 169 10.14 15.42 -11.27
CA ALA A 169 8.87 14.72 -11.40
C ALA A 169 9.03 13.33 -12.05
N LYS A 170 9.86 13.23 -13.09
CA LYS A 170 10.19 11.94 -13.74
C LYS A 170 10.89 10.99 -12.78
N ARG A 171 11.86 11.49 -12.01
CA ARG A 171 12.58 10.70 -11.01
C ARG A 171 11.63 10.14 -9.95
N ILE A 172 10.75 10.99 -9.38
CA ILE A 172 9.76 10.55 -8.39
C ILE A 172 8.83 9.49 -8.98
N VAL A 173 8.37 9.65 -10.22
CA VAL A 173 7.50 8.66 -10.88
C VAL A 173 8.20 7.31 -11.04
N GLN A 174 9.44 7.31 -11.51
CA GLN A 174 10.22 6.08 -11.72
C GLN A 174 10.56 5.37 -10.41
N GLU A 175 11.06 6.09 -9.42
CA GLU A 175 11.44 5.54 -8.10
C GLU A 175 10.24 4.89 -7.39
N ASN A 176 9.03 5.35 -7.68
CA ASN A 176 7.80 4.88 -7.05
C ASN A 176 6.93 4.01 -7.96
N LYS A 177 7.41 3.66 -9.16
CA LYS A 177 6.70 2.84 -10.16
C LYS A 177 5.31 3.39 -10.50
N LEU A 178 5.16 4.72 -10.54
CA LEU A 178 3.91 5.42 -10.85
C LEU A 178 3.77 5.75 -12.35
N ASP A 179 4.59 5.14 -13.21
CA ASP A 179 4.64 5.43 -14.65
C ASP A 179 3.27 5.24 -15.33
N ALA A 180 2.55 4.18 -14.97
CA ALA A 180 1.24 3.89 -15.54
C ALA A 180 0.22 5.02 -15.26
N ASP A 181 0.34 5.70 -14.12
CA ASP A 181 -0.58 6.75 -13.69
C ASP A 181 -0.19 8.13 -14.26
N PHE A 182 1.12 8.42 -14.40
CA PHE A 182 1.61 9.77 -14.69
C PHE A 182 2.31 9.97 -16.03
N LYS A 183 2.66 8.90 -16.76
CA LYS A 183 3.42 9.00 -18.02
C LYS A 183 2.78 9.97 -19.02
N TYR A 184 1.46 9.93 -19.17
CA TYR A 184 0.75 10.85 -20.04
C TYR A 184 0.91 12.30 -19.57
N LEU A 185 0.64 12.57 -18.29
CA LEU A 185 0.68 13.93 -17.74
C LEU A 185 2.10 14.52 -17.80
N ILE A 186 3.13 13.72 -17.50
CA ILE A 186 4.54 14.11 -17.66
C ILE A 186 4.79 14.55 -19.10
N ASN A 187 4.46 13.70 -20.09
CA ASN A 187 4.70 14.02 -21.49
C ASN A 187 4.00 15.33 -21.93
N GLN A 188 2.77 15.57 -21.46
CA GLN A 188 2.01 16.78 -21.79
C GLN A 188 2.56 18.06 -21.14
N ARG A 189 3.42 17.94 -20.12
CA ARG A 189 4.05 19.09 -19.46
C ARG A 189 5.49 19.32 -19.90
N ASN A 190 6.09 18.44 -20.70
CA ASN A 190 7.47 18.54 -21.17
C ASN A 190 7.89 20.02 -21.50
N PRO A 191 8.95 20.56 -20.86
CA PRO A 191 9.39 21.94 -21.04
C PRO A 191 9.65 22.34 -22.49
N SER A 192 10.15 21.40 -23.31
CA SER A 192 10.45 21.60 -24.73
C SER A 192 9.22 21.60 -25.64
N SER A 193 8.04 21.21 -25.14
CA SER A 193 6.79 21.28 -25.91
C SER A 193 6.31 22.72 -26.03
N THR A 194 5.92 23.13 -27.23
CA THR A 194 5.35 24.46 -27.50
C THR A 194 3.89 24.57 -27.06
N ASN A 195 3.17 23.44 -26.98
CA ASN A 195 1.78 23.39 -26.53
C ASN A 195 1.68 22.45 -25.33
N LYS A 196 1.37 23.01 -24.17
CA LYS A 196 1.32 22.30 -22.88
C LYS A 196 -0.12 22.30 -22.37
N ILE A 197 -0.51 21.21 -21.73
CA ILE A 197 -1.82 21.12 -21.09
C ILE A 197 -1.92 22.14 -19.95
N THR A 198 -3.05 22.84 -19.86
CA THR A 198 -3.32 23.85 -18.82
C THR A 198 -4.27 23.34 -17.74
N GLU A 199 -5.09 22.33 -18.05
CA GLU A 199 -6.03 21.72 -17.12
C GLU A 199 -6.23 20.24 -17.45
N GLN A 200 -6.28 19.40 -16.42
CA GLN A 200 -6.56 17.97 -16.58
C GLN A 200 -7.32 17.43 -15.37
N CYS A 201 -8.22 16.49 -15.63
CA CYS A 201 -8.75 15.59 -14.62
C CYS A 201 -8.19 14.18 -14.82
N ILE A 202 -7.63 13.59 -13.76
CA ILE A 202 -7.09 12.23 -13.77
C ILE A 202 -7.74 11.39 -12.67
N HIS A 203 -7.83 10.08 -12.92
CA HIS A 203 -8.34 9.10 -11.97
C HIS A 203 -7.25 8.06 -11.71
N ILE A 204 -6.84 7.93 -10.45
CA ILE A 204 -5.75 7.04 -10.05
C ILE A 204 -6.28 6.04 -9.03
N ASN A 205 -6.01 4.74 -9.22
CA ASN A 205 -6.28 3.77 -8.16
C ASN A 205 -5.16 3.85 -7.12
N ILE A 206 -5.52 4.23 -5.90
CA ILE A 206 -4.56 4.45 -4.82
C ILE A 206 -4.44 3.28 -3.84
N SER A 207 -5.25 2.23 -4.00
CA SER A 207 -5.22 1.06 -3.13
C SER A 207 -4.59 -0.18 -3.75
N ASN A 208 -4.13 -0.14 -5.00
CA ASN A 208 -3.55 -1.30 -5.70
C ASN A 208 -2.35 -1.94 -4.96
N GLU A 209 -1.37 -1.12 -4.56
CA GLU A 209 -0.16 -1.59 -3.88
C GLU A 209 -0.51 -2.20 -2.53
N PHE A 210 -1.35 -1.52 -1.76
CA PHE A 210 -1.88 -2.01 -0.50
C PHE A 210 -2.64 -3.33 -0.69
N ASN A 211 -3.59 -3.38 -1.62
CA ASN A 211 -4.39 -4.58 -1.88
C ASN A 211 -3.53 -5.76 -2.31
N SER A 212 -2.45 -5.56 -3.06
CA SER A 212 -1.52 -6.63 -3.45
C SER A 212 -0.81 -7.22 -2.23
N LEU A 213 -0.37 -6.38 -1.29
CA LEU A 213 0.21 -6.83 -0.01
C LEU A 213 -0.83 -7.55 0.86
N ILE A 214 -2.07 -7.06 0.86
CA ILE A 214 -3.17 -7.68 1.60
C ILE A 214 -3.59 -9.02 0.98
N ASP A 215 -3.56 -9.16 -0.35
CA ASP A 215 -3.79 -10.44 -1.03
C ASP A 215 -2.75 -11.47 -0.55
N CYS A 216 -1.47 -11.08 -0.44
CA CYS A 216 -0.44 -11.93 0.16
C CYS A 216 -0.73 -12.26 1.64
N ALA A 217 -1.06 -11.26 2.46
CA ALA A 217 -1.36 -11.47 3.88
C ALA A 217 -2.61 -12.33 4.11
N PHE A 218 -3.59 -12.29 3.21
CA PHE A 218 -4.83 -13.06 3.30
C PHE A 218 -4.58 -14.58 3.28
N LYS A 219 -3.51 -15.02 2.61
CA LYS A 219 -3.12 -16.45 2.59
C LYS A 219 -2.77 -16.99 3.97
N LEU A 220 -2.41 -16.15 4.94
CA LEU A 220 -2.20 -16.55 6.33
C LEU A 220 -3.46 -17.15 6.98
N ASP A 221 -4.65 -16.81 6.48
CA ASP A 221 -5.92 -17.31 7.01
C ASP A 221 -6.12 -18.81 6.73
N VAL A 222 -5.35 -19.42 5.81
CA VAL A 222 -5.38 -20.87 5.56
C VAL A 222 -4.96 -21.68 6.78
N LEU A 223 -4.05 -21.14 7.60
CA LEU A 223 -3.61 -21.75 8.86
C LEU A 223 -4.35 -21.12 10.06
N HIS A 224 -5.68 -21.04 9.93
CA HIS A 224 -6.54 -20.52 10.99
C HIS A 224 -6.32 -21.29 12.30
N GLY A 225 -6.10 -20.56 13.39
CA GLY A 225 -5.83 -21.14 14.71
C GLY A 225 -4.36 -21.43 14.98
N ILE A 226 -3.52 -21.52 13.95
CA ILE A 226 -2.06 -21.63 14.08
C ILE A 226 -1.46 -20.23 14.26
N PHE A 227 -1.80 -19.31 13.37
CA PHE A 227 -1.45 -17.90 13.53
C PHE A 227 -2.60 -17.19 14.25
N GLN A 228 -2.32 -16.65 15.45
CA GLN A 228 -3.28 -15.92 16.26
C GLN A 228 -3.50 -14.51 15.70
N LEU A 229 -4.06 -14.42 14.49
CA LEU A 229 -4.42 -13.16 13.86
C LEU A 229 -5.50 -12.45 14.67
N SER A 230 -5.27 -11.17 14.99
CA SER A 230 -6.27 -10.38 15.71
C SER A 230 -7.55 -10.21 14.88
N GLY A 231 -8.68 -9.97 15.57
CA GLY A 231 -9.96 -9.74 14.87
C GLY A 231 -9.94 -8.56 13.91
N ASN A 232 -9.13 -7.53 14.19
CA ASN A 232 -8.93 -6.40 13.30
C ASN A 232 -8.14 -6.79 12.05
N VAL A 233 -7.04 -7.54 12.22
CA VAL A 233 -6.25 -8.07 11.11
C VAL A 233 -7.13 -8.89 10.18
N ARG A 234 -7.93 -9.82 10.73
CA ARG A 234 -8.87 -10.65 9.94
C ARG A 234 -9.86 -9.82 9.13
N LYS A 235 -10.43 -8.76 9.72
CA LYS A 235 -11.34 -7.85 9.00
C LYS A 235 -10.62 -7.10 7.87
N THR A 236 -9.42 -6.59 8.13
CA THR A 236 -8.62 -5.85 7.15
C THR A 236 -8.22 -6.74 5.97
N ILE A 237 -7.75 -7.97 6.22
CA ILE A 237 -7.34 -8.87 5.14
C ILE A 237 -8.53 -9.39 4.33
N LYS A 238 -9.70 -9.54 4.94
CA LYS A 238 -10.87 -10.12 4.29
C LYS A 238 -11.51 -9.19 3.25
N ILE A 239 -11.49 -7.87 3.45
CA ILE A 239 -12.15 -6.92 2.55
C ILE A 239 -11.13 -6.24 1.65
N LYS A 240 -11.37 -6.31 0.34
CA LYS A 240 -10.67 -5.53 -0.69
C LYS A 240 -11.49 -4.30 -1.00
N LYS A 241 -10.84 -3.13 -0.97
CA LYS A 241 -11.45 -1.85 -1.36
C LYS A 241 -10.65 -1.28 -2.52
N ASP A 242 -11.32 -1.01 -3.64
CA ASP A 242 -10.73 -0.25 -4.73
C ASP A 242 -11.03 1.22 -4.46
N LEU A 243 -9.97 1.99 -4.19
CA LEU A 243 -10.03 3.40 -3.87
C LEU A 243 -9.56 4.19 -5.07
N LEU A 244 -10.45 5.04 -5.59
CA LEU A 244 -10.17 5.89 -6.73
C LEU A 244 -9.97 7.34 -6.26
N LEU A 245 -8.78 7.87 -6.52
CA LEU A 245 -8.48 9.28 -6.39
C LEU A 245 -8.87 9.99 -7.68
N LYS A 246 -9.90 10.84 -7.60
CA LYS A 246 -10.18 11.82 -8.64
C LYS A 246 -9.39 13.08 -8.33
N THR A 247 -8.59 13.52 -9.29
CA THR A 247 -7.76 14.71 -9.17
C THR A 247 -8.07 15.68 -10.29
N GLU A 248 -8.30 16.94 -9.93
CA GLU A 248 -8.47 18.08 -10.82
C GLU A 248 -7.27 19.00 -10.67
N ILE A 249 -6.57 19.24 -11.77
CA ILE A 249 -5.28 19.95 -11.79
C ILE A 249 -5.39 21.12 -12.75
N LYS A 250 -4.93 22.29 -12.31
CA LYS A 250 -4.67 23.44 -13.18
C LYS A 250 -3.20 23.78 -13.16
N PHE A 251 -2.65 24.07 -14.31
CA PHE A 251 -1.26 24.43 -14.51
C PHE A 251 -1.12 25.92 -14.84
N GLN A 252 0.10 26.42 -14.68
CA GLN A 252 0.52 27.67 -15.28
C GLN A 252 0.75 27.50 -16.79
#